data_AF-A0A3M2CM10-F1
#
_entry.id   AF-A0A3M2CM10-F1
#
_cell.length_a   1.000
_cell.length_b   1.000
_cell.length_c   1.000
_cell.angle_alpha   90.00
_cell.angle_beta   90.00
_cell.angle_gamma   90.00
#
_symmetry.space_group_name_H-M   'P 1'
#
loop_
_entity.id
_entity.type
_entity.pdbx_description
1 polymer ?
#
loop_
_entity_poly.entity_id
_entity_poly.type
_entity_poly.pdbx_seq_one_letter_code
_entity_poly.pdbx_strand_id
1 'polypeptide(L)'
;MADFIVLPHKKVLSTPDLDRDEALRVAVGALVSQYDLSKARIAISAAGHEAFIRFAKLPPVEPKKVGSIVKFEAAQQIPFPLEEVEWDYQTFVREDSPDIEVGIFAMTRERVQRRLDLCADAGLRVDVLNLSPISVFNALAYDLPIAADSPGTAIIDIGTTATDLIVADRGRVWVRTFPIGGHAFTEAIVGAFKLPYGKAERLKREAEQSKHKRHIFQSMRPVFTDLAQEVQRSLSFYTQLQPDAKITRVIGIGSTFRLIGLRKYLSQQLQADVLRGDRFRRLAVEGPAEADFQSASLNFATAYGLALQGLGEAAIDANLVPTEVIRAAMWKRKTPVFVTAAALSIAAGAATFVGPTLTAARVESAKRDPAVREVQQVKSTGSRLRSAWQEISQKTQVGFMAENVLRLFERRDLFAHLVRDTAEMIATAPPTEPGGFSVQSVRFDYETPSGASPRWIEPRAQDGGGRDRGGRGARGRRGAGDDQAERIDRRFGAFLVTLVVESGHEDRIAQVDRTILRWLREHAERDSAPYTIIPPAAEAVGIEQARPPGAGP
;
A
#
# COMPACT_ATOMS: atom_id res chain seq x y z
N MET A 1 25.76 23.96 -15.34
CA MET A 1 24.52 24.44 -16.00
C MET A 1 24.44 23.81 -17.38
N ALA A 2 23.27 23.39 -17.87
CA ALA A 2 23.17 22.73 -19.18
C ALA A 2 23.12 23.74 -20.34
N ASP A 3 22.26 24.77 -20.23
CA ASP A 3 22.14 25.82 -21.25
C ASP A 3 21.49 27.08 -20.66
N PHE A 4 21.60 28.22 -21.37
CA PHE A 4 20.91 29.47 -21.06
C PHE A 4 20.60 30.25 -22.33
N ILE A 5 19.60 31.13 -22.26
CA ILE A 5 19.30 32.08 -23.33
C ILE A 5 18.84 33.42 -22.79
N VAL A 6 19.23 34.49 -23.50
CA VAL A 6 18.70 35.84 -23.30
C VAL A 6 17.99 36.26 -24.56
N LEU A 7 16.67 36.46 -24.48
CA LEU A 7 15.86 36.92 -25.61
C LEU A 7 15.60 38.42 -25.47
N PRO A 8 16.33 39.28 -26.21
CA PRO A 8 16.10 40.71 -26.16
C PRO A 8 14.78 41.08 -26.84
N HIS A 9 13.97 41.90 -26.18
CA HIS A 9 12.79 42.50 -26.82
C HIS A 9 13.20 43.56 -27.85
N LYS A 10 12.44 43.66 -28.95
CA LYS A 10 12.67 44.66 -30.02
C LYS A 10 12.64 46.10 -29.49
N LYS A 11 11.77 46.37 -28.51
CA LYS A 11 11.71 47.61 -27.74
C LYS A 11 11.73 47.24 -26.27
N VAL A 12 12.27 48.11 -25.42
CA VAL A 12 12.25 47.89 -23.96
C VAL A 12 10.80 47.87 -23.50
N LEU A 13 10.45 46.96 -22.59
CA LEU A 13 9.06 46.76 -22.13
C LEU A 13 8.45 47.98 -21.43
N SER A 14 9.28 48.94 -21.00
CA SER A 14 8.86 50.22 -20.43
C SER A 14 8.75 51.35 -21.47
N THR A 15 8.82 51.04 -22.76
CA THR A 15 8.56 52.04 -23.81
C THR A 15 7.09 52.45 -23.73
N PRO A 16 6.77 53.76 -23.73
CA PRO A 16 5.39 54.22 -23.79
C PRO A 16 4.64 53.61 -24.99
N ASP A 17 3.35 53.33 -24.80
CA ASP A 17 2.43 52.80 -25.81
C ASP A 17 2.77 51.39 -26.35
N LEU A 18 3.71 50.67 -25.73
CA LEU A 18 4.01 49.28 -26.08
C LEU A 18 3.02 48.33 -25.39
N ASP A 19 2.38 47.45 -26.17
CA ASP A 19 1.69 46.29 -25.61
C ASP A 19 2.73 45.31 -25.05
N ARG A 20 2.80 45.24 -23.72
CA ARG A 20 3.75 44.37 -23.01
C ARG A 20 3.41 42.90 -23.18
N ASP A 21 2.14 42.55 -23.23
CA ASP A 21 1.70 41.16 -23.31
C ASP A 21 1.99 40.61 -24.71
N GLU A 22 1.76 41.40 -25.76
CA GLU A 22 2.16 41.03 -27.12
C GLU A 22 3.69 40.84 -27.23
N ALA A 23 4.48 41.78 -26.70
CA ALA A 23 5.93 41.69 -26.73
C ALA A 23 6.48 40.47 -25.96
N LEU A 24 5.81 40.08 -24.87
CA LEU A 24 6.13 38.88 -24.11
C LEU A 24 5.71 37.61 -24.84
N ARG A 25 4.52 37.56 -25.45
CA ARG A 25 4.07 36.41 -26.27
C ARG A 25 5.04 36.10 -27.40
N VAL A 26 5.53 37.13 -28.10
CA VAL A 26 6.54 36.97 -29.16
C VAL A 26 7.83 36.38 -28.60
N ALA A 27 8.30 36.85 -27.43
CA ALA A 27 9.52 36.34 -26.81
C ALA A 27 9.37 34.88 -26.31
N VAL A 28 8.23 34.54 -25.70
CA VAL A 28 7.96 33.17 -25.25
C VAL A 28 7.80 32.24 -26.46
N GLY A 29 7.12 32.67 -27.53
CA GLY A 29 7.05 31.91 -28.78
C GLY A 29 8.44 31.64 -29.38
N ALA A 30 9.32 32.63 -29.37
CA ALA A 30 10.71 32.46 -29.79
C ALA A 30 11.47 31.44 -28.91
N LEU A 31 11.25 31.45 -27.59
CA LEU A 31 11.84 30.47 -26.67
C LEU A 31 11.43 29.04 -27.02
N VAL A 32 10.12 28.81 -27.21
CA VAL A 32 9.57 27.47 -27.52
C VAL A 32 9.98 26.99 -28.92
N SER A 33 10.21 27.91 -29.85
CA SER A 33 10.72 27.55 -31.18
C SER A 33 12.17 27.05 -31.17
N GLN A 34 12.96 27.47 -30.17
CA GLN A 34 14.39 27.15 -30.06
C GLN A 34 14.63 25.95 -29.13
N TYR A 35 13.73 25.69 -28.18
CA TYR A 35 13.89 24.66 -27.16
C TYR A 35 12.63 23.79 -26.98
N ASP A 36 12.81 22.47 -26.95
CA ASP A 36 11.75 21.55 -26.54
C ASP A 36 11.60 21.56 -25.00
N LEU A 37 10.60 22.29 -24.53
CA LEU A 37 10.27 22.42 -23.12
C LEU A 37 9.08 21.52 -22.71
N SER A 38 8.62 20.62 -23.57
CA SER A 38 7.40 19.82 -23.35
C SER A 38 7.42 18.93 -22.11
N LYS A 39 8.62 18.49 -21.69
CA LYS A 39 8.86 17.64 -20.51
C LYS A 39 9.52 18.40 -19.36
N ALA A 40 9.84 19.69 -19.55
CA ALA A 40 10.50 20.49 -18.55
C ALA A 40 9.51 20.89 -17.45
N ARG A 41 10.00 20.99 -16.21
CA ARG A 41 9.28 21.69 -15.14
C ARG A 41 9.53 23.18 -15.30
N ILE A 42 8.49 23.99 -15.44
CA ILE A 42 8.63 25.42 -15.78
C ILE A 42 8.33 26.27 -14.55
N ALA A 43 9.29 27.12 -14.19
CA ALA A 43 9.17 28.10 -13.13
C ALA A 43 9.26 29.52 -13.72
N ILE A 44 8.32 30.38 -13.37
CA ILE A 44 8.27 31.79 -13.80
C ILE A 44 8.15 32.71 -12.58
N SER A 45 8.43 34.00 -12.76
CA SER A 45 8.23 35.00 -11.69
C SER A 45 7.22 36.08 -12.01
N ALA A 46 6.67 36.68 -10.94
CA ALA A 46 5.99 37.96 -10.95
C ALA A 46 6.84 39.04 -10.27
N ALA A 47 6.71 40.30 -10.71
CA ALA A 47 7.45 41.40 -10.11
C ALA A 47 6.97 41.68 -8.67
N GLY A 48 7.87 42.08 -7.76
CA GLY A 48 7.55 42.29 -6.35
C GLY A 48 6.41 43.29 -6.12
N HIS A 49 6.36 44.38 -6.90
CA HIS A 49 5.31 45.41 -6.81
C HIS A 49 3.93 44.94 -7.30
N GLU A 50 3.85 43.79 -7.98
CA GLU A 50 2.60 43.20 -8.41
C GLU A 50 2.00 42.24 -7.38
N ALA A 51 2.73 41.97 -6.30
CA ALA A 51 2.35 41.05 -5.25
C ALA A 51 2.41 41.70 -3.87
N PHE A 52 1.82 41.01 -2.90
CA PHE A 52 1.91 41.33 -1.49
C PHE A 52 2.94 40.41 -0.84
N ILE A 53 3.92 41.00 -0.16
CA ILE A 53 4.96 40.29 0.58
C ILE A 53 5.03 40.89 1.99
N ARG A 54 4.81 40.04 2.99
CA ARG A 54 4.97 40.41 4.39
C ARG A 54 5.63 39.30 5.18
N PHE A 55 6.43 39.71 6.14
CA PHE A 55 7.02 38.81 7.13
C PHE A 55 6.47 39.20 8.50
N ALA A 56 5.96 38.22 9.23
CA ALA A 56 5.34 38.41 10.53
C ALA A 56 5.91 37.41 11.55
N LYS A 57 5.95 37.81 12.82
CA LYS A 57 6.30 36.93 13.93
C LYS A 57 5.02 36.34 14.51
N LEU A 58 4.97 35.03 14.61
CA LEU A 58 3.90 34.31 15.27
C LEU A 58 4.33 33.97 16.70
N PRO A 59 3.39 33.98 17.67
CA PRO A 59 3.67 33.45 18.98
C PRO A 59 4.06 31.97 18.89
N PRO A 60 4.84 31.44 19.85
CA PRO A 60 5.19 30.03 19.90
C PRO A 60 3.92 29.18 20.00
N VAL A 61 3.67 28.36 18.99
CA VAL A 61 2.49 27.50 18.90
C VAL A 61 2.87 26.11 18.42
N GLU A 62 2.03 25.14 18.77
CA GLU A 62 2.18 23.77 18.28
C GLU A 62 2.20 23.75 16.74
N PRO A 63 3.07 22.95 16.10
CA PRO A 63 3.18 22.89 14.63
C PRO A 63 1.86 22.67 13.90
N LYS A 64 0.93 21.92 14.51
CA LYS A 64 -0.40 21.65 13.96
C LYS A 64 -1.30 22.88 13.86
N LYS A 65 -1.09 23.89 14.72
CA LYS A 65 -1.91 25.12 14.78
C LYS A 65 -1.33 26.25 13.93
N VAL A 66 -0.08 26.13 13.47
CA VAL A 66 0.60 27.14 12.66
C VAL A 66 -0.24 27.49 11.43
N GLY A 67 -0.70 26.50 10.65
CA GLY A 67 -1.49 26.76 9.44
C GLY A 67 -2.77 27.55 9.67
N SER A 68 -3.51 27.28 10.76
CA SER A 68 -4.73 28.04 11.10
C SER A 68 -4.44 29.47 11.51
N ILE A 69 -3.34 29.70 12.24
CA ILE A 69 -2.94 31.04 12.69
C ILE A 69 -2.41 31.84 11.51
N VAL A 70 -1.59 31.24 10.65
CA VAL A 70 -1.10 31.88 9.43
C VAL A 70 -2.27 32.28 8.54
N LYS A 71 -3.30 31.43 8.39
CA LYS A 71 -4.50 31.79 7.64
C LYS A 71 -5.23 32.99 8.25
N PHE A 72 -5.30 33.08 9.57
CA PHE A 72 -5.90 34.22 10.27
C PHE A 72 -5.08 35.50 10.07
N GLU A 73 -3.76 35.43 10.21
CA GLU A 73 -2.84 36.54 9.94
C GLU A 73 -2.90 37.00 8.48
N ALA A 74 -2.90 36.06 7.54
CA ALA A 74 -3.02 36.35 6.11
C ALA A 74 -4.32 37.10 5.79
N ALA A 75 -5.45 36.68 6.38
CA ALA A 75 -6.74 37.35 6.19
C ALA A 75 -6.77 38.80 6.73
N GLN A 76 -5.96 39.10 7.75
CA GLN A 76 -5.86 40.46 8.30
C GLN A 76 -4.88 41.35 7.53
N GLN A 77 -3.79 40.77 7.04
CA GLN A 77 -2.69 41.52 6.44
C GLN A 77 -2.87 41.72 4.94
N ILE A 78 -3.46 40.76 4.22
CA ILE A 78 -3.70 40.87 2.78
C ILE A 78 -4.83 41.89 2.54
N PRO A 79 -4.62 42.94 1.72
CA PRO A 79 -5.61 44.00 1.51
C PRO A 79 -6.76 43.61 0.58
N PHE A 80 -6.98 42.31 0.38
CA PHE A 80 -7.99 41.73 -0.51
C PHE A 80 -8.58 40.47 0.14
N PRO A 81 -9.83 40.08 -0.21
CA PRO A 81 -10.39 38.81 0.22
C PRO A 81 -9.50 37.63 -0.19
N LEU A 82 -9.35 36.63 0.70
CA LEU A 82 -8.52 35.45 0.43
C LEU A 82 -9.02 34.64 -0.78
N GLU A 83 -10.30 34.77 -1.14
CA GLU A 83 -10.93 34.13 -2.29
C GLU A 83 -10.56 34.80 -3.63
N GLU A 84 -10.02 36.02 -3.61
CA GLU A 84 -9.65 36.77 -4.82
C GLU A 84 -8.14 36.71 -5.10
N VAL A 85 -7.37 36.08 -4.21
CA VAL A 85 -5.91 35.98 -4.28
C VAL A 85 -5.46 34.53 -4.27
N GLU A 86 -4.39 34.25 -5.02
CA GLU A 86 -3.57 33.08 -4.76
C GLU A 86 -2.50 33.51 -3.75
N TRP A 87 -2.36 32.71 -2.69
CA TRP A 87 -1.41 33.01 -1.64
C TRP A 87 -0.79 31.73 -1.11
N ASP A 88 0.43 31.86 -0.62
CA ASP A 88 1.18 30.79 0.01
C ASP A 88 2.05 31.39 1.13
N TYR A 89 2.60 30.52 1.99
CA TYR A 89 3.42 30.95 3.10
C TYR A 89 4.62 30.04 3.34
N GLN A 90 5.69 30.63 3.89
CA GLN A 90 6.87 29.90 4.33
C GLN A 90 7.15 30.22 5.79
N THR A 91 7.32 29.19 6.61
CA THR A 91 7.76 29.35 7.99
C THR A 91 9.28 29.29 8.08
N PHE A 92 9.85 30.13 8.93
CA PHE A 92 11.26 30.18 9.29
C PHE A 92 11.36 29.91 10.78
N VAL A 93 11.97 28.78 11.13
CA VAL A 93 12.19 28.38 12.52
C VAL A 93 13.66 28.56 12.83
N ARG A 94 13.94 29.19 13.96
CA ARG A 94 15.29 29.40 14.46
C ARG A 94 15.54 28.48 15.64
N GLU A 95 16.76 27.95 15.75
CA GLU A 95 17.14 27.11 16.89
C GLU A 95 17.27 27.90 18.20
N ASP A 96 17.59 29.20 18.10
CA ASP A 96 17.87 30.10 19.22
C ASP A 96 16.66 30.96 19.65
N SER A 97 15.47 30.73 19.08
CA SER A 97 14.26 31.46 19.43
C SER A 97 13.02 30.56 19.37
N PRO A 98 12.11 30.64 20.36
CA PRO A 98 10.84 29.91 20.30
C PRO A 98 9.85 30.52 19.30
N ASP A 99 10.12 31.74 18.81
CA ASP A 99 9.23 32.43 17.88
C ASP A 99 9.32 31.83 16.48
N ILE A 100 8.17 31.71 15.82
CA ILE A 100 8.09 31.28 14.42
C ILE A 100 7.91 32.51 13.56
N GLU A 101 8.83 32.74 12.63
CA GLU A 101 8.64 33.76 11.61
C GLU A 101 7.91 33.15 10.41
N VAL A 102 7.01 33.92 9.80
CA VAL A 102 6.27 33.51 8.61
C VAL A 102 6.37 34.58 7.53
N GLY A 103 6.74 34.17 6.32
CA GLY A 103 6.59 34.97 5.11
C GLY A 103 5.27 34.63 4.44
N ILE A 104 4.42 35.63 4.21
CA ILE A 104 3.14 35.54 3.51
C ILE A 104 3.32 36.19 2.15
N PHE A 105 2.97 35.45 1.09
CA PHE A 105 3.08 35.88 -0.29
C PHE A 105 1.72 35.76 -0.95
N ALA A 106 1.23 36.82 -1.58
CA ALA A 106 -0.07 36.81 -2.24
C ALA A 106 -0.07 37.61 -3.53
N MET A 107 -0.85 37.17 -4.51
CA MET A 107 -1.10 37.91 -5.74
C MET A 107 -2.55 37.69 -6.18
N THR A 108 -3.17 38.70 -6.79
CA THR A 108 -4.56 38.56 -7.26
C THR A 108 -4.67 37.44 -8.31
N ARG A 109 -5.75 36.66 -8.23
CA ARG A 109 -6.05 35.56 -9.17
C ARG A 109 -5.98 36.01 -10.61
N GLU A 110 -6.48 37.21 -10.89
CA GLU A 110 -6.43 37.84 -12.22
C GLU A 110 -4.99 38.00 -12.73
N ARG A 111 -4.06 38.50 -11.90
CA ARG A 111 -2.65 38.66 -12.27
C ARG A 111 -1.94 37.32 -12.44
N VAL A 112 -2.33 36.31 -11.66
CA VAL A 112 -1.79 34.95 -11.77
C VAL A 112 -2.24 34.36 -13.10
N GLN A 113 -3.55 34.39 -13.35
CA GLN A 113 -4.15 33.81 -14.54
C GLN A 113 -3.60 34.44 -15.82
N ARG A 114 -3.48 35.79 -15.89
CA ARG A 114 -2.86 36.47 -17.03
C ARG A 114 -1.47 35.92 -17.40
N ARG A 115 -0.64 35.62 -16.40
CA ARG A 115 0.71 35.05 -16.63
C ARG A 115 0.65 33.60 -17.09
N LEU A 116 -0.23 32.81 -16.50
CA LEU A 116 -0.44 31.41 -16.88
C LEU A 116 -0.96 31.32 -18.31
N ASP A 117 -1.91 32.17 -18.70
CA ASP A 117 -2.48 32.25 -20.04
C ASP A 117 -1.42 32.63 -21.08
N LEU A 118 -0.55 33.60 -20.77
CA LEU A 118 0.55 33.99 -21.66
C LEU A 118 1.49 32.81 -21.98
N CYS A 119 1.77 31.97 -20.98
CA CYS A 119 2.58 30.76 -21.19
C CYS A 119 1.78 29.68 -21.92
N ALA A 120 0.50 29.51 -21.58
CA ALA A 120 -0.39 28.51 -22.17
C ALA A 120 -0.62 28.76 -23.67
N ASP A 121 -0.70 30.02 -24.11
CA ASP A 121 -0.80 30.42 -25.51
C ASP A 121 0.41 29.95 -26.34
N ALA A 122 1.57 29.78 -25.70
CA ALA A 122 2.78 29.22 -26.32
C ALA A 122 2.92 27.69 -26.11
N GLY A 123 1.89 27.03 -25.58
CA GLY A 123 1.92 25.60 -25.25
C GLY A 123 2.75 25.25 -24.01
N LEU A 124 3.22 26.25 -23.25
CA LEU A 124 3.97 26.05 -22.03
C LEU A 124 3.05 25.86 -20.84
N ARG A 125 3.49 24.97 -19.95
CA ARG A 125 2.79 24.70 -18.71
C ARG A 125 3.64 25.13 -17.53
N VAL A 126 3.17 26.13 -16.80
CA VAL A 126 3.83 26.60 -15.58
C VAL A 126 3.53 25.66 -14.42
N ASP A 127 4.58 25.22 -13.72
CA ASP A 127 4.49 24.42 -12.50
C ASP A 127 4.75 25.25 -11.24
N VAL A 128 5.53 26.33 -11.38
CA VAL A 128 5.92 27.21 -10.28
C VAL A 128 5.77 28.67 -10.72
N LEU A 129 5.08 29.45 -9.90
CA LEU A 129 4.99 30.90 -10.00
C LEU A 129 5.42 31.49 -8.67
N ASN A 130 6.59 32.11 -8.64
CA ASN A 130 7.13 32.77 -7.46
C ASN A 130 7.30 34.28 -7.72
N LEU A 131 7.74 35.03 -6.72
CA LEU A 131 7.99 36.45 -6.81
C LEU A 131 9.47 36.69 -7.11
N SER A 132 9.77 37.67 -7.97
CA SER A 132 11.15 38.04 -8.33
C SER A 132 12.07 38.27 -7.13
N PRO A 133 11.68 39.05 -6.08
CA PRO A 133 12.56 39.23 -4.93
C PRO A 133 12.86 37.94 -4.16
N ILE A 134 11.89 37.02 -4.10
CA ILE A 134 12.05 35.72 -3.44
C ILE A 134 12.94 34.80 -4.27
N SER A 135 12.80 34.85 -5.58
CA SER A 135 13.67 34.11 -6.50
C SER A 135 15.12 34.61 -6.40
N VAL A 136 15.32 35.93 -6.37
CA VAL A 136 16.65 36.53 -6.13
C VAL A 136 17.24 36.08 -4.80
N PHE A 137 16.43 36.09 -3.73
CA PHE A 137 16.86 35.58 -2.43
C PHE A 137 17.30 34.12 -2.53
N ASN A 138 16.50 33.25 -3.14
CA ASN A 138 16.82 31.84 -3.32
C ASN A 138 18.16 31.64 -4.06
N ALA A 139 18.39 32.40 -5.14
CA ALA A 139 19.64 32.34 -5.89
C ALA A 139 20.85 32.71 -5.02
N LEU A 140 20.78 33.83 -4.30
CA LEU A 140 21.91 34.31 -3.51
C LEU A 140 22.11 33.53 -2.21
N ALA A 141 21.04 33.04 -1.59
CA ALA A 141 21.11 32.17 -0.42
C ALA A 141 21.75 30.82 -0.76
N TYR A 142 21.53 30.31 -1.97
CA TYR A 142 22.21 29.12 -2.45
C TYR A 142 23.66 29.41 -2.85
N ASP A 143 23.92 30.50 -3.57
CA ASP A 143 25.24 30.80 -4.15
C ASP A 143 26.27 31.33 -3.15
N LEU A 144 25.79 32.08 -2.15
CA LEU A 144 26.60 32.63 -1.07
C LEU A 144 26.32 31.85 0.22
N PRO A 145 27.28 31.74 1.14
CA PRO A 145 27.05 31.13 2.45
C PRO A 145 26.22 32.08 3.35
N ILE A 146 24.96 32.33 2.97
CA ILE A 146 23.99 33.08 3.78
C ILE A 146 23.31 32.06 4.70
N ALA A 147 24.01 31.68 5.77
CA ALA A 147 23.49 30.81 6.82
C ALA A 147 22.90 31.62 7.99
N ALA A 148 22.30 30.96 8.97
CA ALA A 148 21.67 31.62 10.14
C ALA A 148 22.67 32.41 11.00
N ASP A 149 23.96 32.09 10.91
CA ASP A 149 25.08 32.78 11.56
C ASP A 149 25.78 33.80 10.64
N SER A 150 25.35 33.89 9.38
CA SER A 150 25.93 34.82 8.42
C SER A 150 25.61 36.28 8.77
N PRO A 151 26.53 37.21 8.46
CA PRO A 151 26.30 38.60 8.75
C PRO A 151 25.22 39.17 7.82
N GLY A 152 24.39 40.07 8.36
CA GLY A 152 23.22 40.60 7.65
C GLY A 152 23.58 41.18 6.28
N THR A 153 22.84 40.76 5.25
CA THR A 153 23.08 41.12 3.86
C THR A 153 21.85 41.81 3.29
N ALA A 154 22.03 43.03 2.77
CA ALA A 154 21.04 43.72 1.95
C ALA A 154 21.33 43.46 0.47
N ILE A 155 20.32 43.05 -0.27
CA ILE A 155 20.36 42.83 -1.71
C ILE A 155 19.46 43.88 -2.35
N ILE A 156 20.02 44.64 -3.27
CA ILE A 156 19.32 45.67 -4.04
C ILE A 156 19.21 45.15 -5.47
N ASP A 157 18.00 44.73 -5.87
CA ASP A 157 17.71 44.36 -7.25
C ASP A 157 16.99 45.51 -7.96
N ILE A 158 17.72 46.19 -8.86
CA ILE A 158 17.17 47.33 -9.60
C ILE A 158 16.73 46.85 -10.98
N GLY A 159 15.44 46.55 -11.07
CA GLY A 159 14.75 46.20 -12.29
C GLY A 159 14.48 47.41 -13.21
N THR A 160 13.62 47.20 -14.20
CA THR A 160 13.27 48.26 -15.16
C THR A 160 12.33 49.29 -14.53
N THR A 161 11.28 48.88 -13.82
CA THR A 161 10.25 49.81 -13.31
C THR A 161 10.26 49.96 -11.79
N ALA A 162 10.84 49.00 -11.07
CA ALA A 162 10.88 48.99 -9.61
C ALA A 162 12.22 48.45 -9.12
N THR A 163 12.51 48.73 -7.85
CA THR A 163 13.63 48.16 -7.11
C THR A 163 13.09 47.31 -5.98
N ASP A 164 13.63 46.10 -5.85
CA ASP A 164 13.39 45.22 -4.73
C ASP A 164 14.58 45.31 -3.76
N LEU A 165 14.32 45.73 -2.52
CA LEU A 165 15.28 45.65 -1.42
C LEU A 165 14.95 44.42 -0.58
N ILE A 166 15.85 43.45 -0.59
CA ILE A 166 15.74 42.22 0.17
C ILE A 166 16.79 42.27 1.28
N VAL A 167 16.39 42.03 2.52
CA VAL A 167 17.29 41.96 3.66
C VAL A 167 17.25 40.54 4.22
N ALA A 168 18.42 39.91 4.28
CA ALA A 168 18.61 38.60 4.88
C ALA A 168 19.49 38.75 6.13
N ASP A 169 18.96 38.41 7.31
CA ASP A 169 19.66 38.56 8.59
C ASP A 169 19.25 37.45 9.55
N ARG A 170 20.20 36.58 9.94
CA ARG A 170 20.01 35.51 10.93
C ARG A 170 18.78 34.63 10.71
N GLY A 171 18.62 34.11 9.50
CA GLY A 171 17.47 33.28 9.11
C GLY A 171 16.17 34.05 8.90
N ARG A 172 16.18 35.38 9.06
CA ARG A 172 15.07 36.26 8.69
C ARG A 172 15.24 36.77 7.27
N VAL A 173 14.12 36.94 6.60
CA VAL A 173 14.04 37.60 5.31
C VAL A 173 13.04 38.73 5.42
N TRP A 174 13.36 39.87 4.83
CA TRP A 174 12.45 40.99 4.70
C TRP A 174 12.55 41.57 3.31
N VAL A 175 11.42 41.94 2.72
CA VAL A 175 11.37 42.48 1.36
C VAL A 175 10.57 43.77 1.36
N ARG A 176 11.10 44.77 0.66
CA ARG A 176 10.38 45.98 0.30
C ARG A 176 10.64 46.34 -1.15
N THR A 177 9.56 46.56 -1.88
CA THR A 177 9.60 47.01 -3.27
C THR A 177 9.16 48.47 -3.34
N PHE A 178 9.83 49.27 -4.17
CA PHE A 178 9.45 50.66 -4.44
C PHE A 178 9.63 51.02 -5.92
N PRO A 179 8.83 51.96 -6.46
CA PRO A 179 8.69 52.18 -7.91
C PRO A 179 9.79 53.09 -8.48
N ILE A 180 11.05 52.77 -8.23
CA ILE A 180 12.21 53.42 -8.85
C ILE A 180 13.01 52.34 -9.55
N GLY A 181 13.22 52.47 -10.86
CA GLY A 181 13.97 51.50 -11.66
C GLY A 181 14.69 52.14 -12.84
N GLY A 182 15.28 51.33 -13.71
CA GLY A 182 15.99 51.76 -14.91
C GLY A 182 15.19 52.67 -15.86
N HIS A 183 13.86 52.62 -15.82
CA HIS A 183 12.94 53.48 -16.56
C HIS A 183 13.05 54.94 -16.13
N ALA A 184 13.08 55.23 -14.82
CA ALA A 184 13.18 56.59 -14.30
C ALA A 184 14.46 57.31 -14.78
N PHE A 185 15.58 56.57 -14.88
CA PHE A 185 16.82 57.09 -15.47
C PHE A 185 16.67 57.45 -16.95
N THR A 186 15.86 56.68 -17.68
CA THR A 186 15.59 56.90 -19.10
C THR A 186 14.71 58.13 -19.29
N GLU A 187 13.66 58.27 -18.47
CA GLU A 187 12.79 59.45 -18.48
C GLU A 187 13.55 60.73 -18.13
N ALA A 188 14.49 60.68 -17.19
CA ALA A 188 15.34 61.82 -16.86
C ALA A 188 16.18 62.28 -18.08
N ILE A 189 16.70 61.33 -18.87
CA ILE A 189 17.42 61.63 -20.12
C ILE A 189 16.46 62.16 -21.20
N VAL A 190 15.26 61.58 -21.34
CA VAL A 190 14.21 62.10 -22.24
C VAL A 190 13.90 63.56 -21.90
N GLY A 191 13.70 63.88 -20.63
CA GLY A 191 13.38 65.22 -20.16
C GLY A 191 14.50 66.23 -20.41
N ALA A 192 15.75 65.83 -20.15
CA ALA A 192 16.93 66.70 -20.27
C ALA A 192 17.39 66.92 -21.72
N PHE A 193 17.39 65.87 -22.54
CA PHE A 193 17.89 65.93 -23.92
C PHE A 193 16.77 66.06 -24.98
N LYS A 194 15.50 66.01 -24.56
CA LYS A 194 14.32 66.04 -25.44
C LYS A 194 14.39 64.99 -26.56
N LEU A 195 14.84 63.78 -26.21
CA LEU A 195 14.99 62.65 -27.14
C LEU A 195 13.80 61.69 -27.04
N PRO A 196 13.43 61.01 -28.15
CA PRO A 196 12.53 59.87 -28.09
C PRO A 196 13.04 58.78 -27.14
N TYR A 197 12.13 58.09 -26.45
CA TYR A 197 12.45 57.10 -25.40
C TYR A 197 13.51 56.08 -25.83
N GLY A 198 13.37 55.45 -27.00
CA GLY A 198 14.34 54.46 -27.48
C GLY A 198 15.74 55.02 -27.75
N LYS A 199 15.87 56.31 -28.11
CA LYS A 199 17.17 56.98 -28.26
C LYS A 199 17.76 57.32 -26.87
N ALA A 200 16.93 57.76 -25.93
CA ALA A 200 17.34 58.03 -24.56
C ALA A 200 17.83 56.75 -23.86
N GLU A 201 17.15 55.63 -24.04
CA GLU A 201 17.55 54.33 -23.51
C GLU A 201 18.92 53.89 -24.04
N ARG A 202 19.13 54.03 -25.36
CA ARG A 202 20.43 53.72 -25.96
C ARG A 202 21.53 54.62 -25.39
N LEU A 203 21.25 55.93 -25.29
CA LEU A 203 22.18 56.90 -24.70
C LEU A 203 22.51 56.58 -23.23
N LYS A 204 21.53 56.09 -22.47
CA LYS A 204 21.71 55.61 -21.09
C LYS A 204 22.67 54.41 -21.03
N ARG A 205 22.47 53.41 -21.89
CA ARG A 205 23.29 52.19 -21.94
C ARG A 205 24.73 52.47 -22.41
N GLU A 206 24.89 53.42 -23.33
CA GLU A 206 26.18 53.80 -23.93
C GLU A 206 26.82 55.03 -23.23
N ALA A 207 26.29 55.44 -22.06
CA ALA A 207 26.65 56.70 -21.42
C ALA A 207 28.15 56.84 -21.13
N GLU A 208 28.83 55.74 -20.82
CA GLU A 208 30.28 55.71 -20.53
C GLU A 208 31.13 56.04 -21.76
N GLN A 209 30.70 55.61 -22.95
CA GLN A 209 31.38 55.79 -24.22
C GLN A 209 31.03 57.13 -24.89
N SER A 210 30.01 57.82 -24.38
CA SER A 210 29.52 59.07 -24.96
C SER A 210 30.44 60.26 -24.67
N LYS A 211 30.62 61.13 -25.67
CA LYS A 211 31.29 62.43 -25.53
C LYS A 211 30.58 63.35 -24.51
N HIS A 212 29.28 63.14 -24.31
CA HIS A 212 28.45 63.94 -23.39
C HIS A 212 28.25 63.27 -22.01
N LYS A 213 29.12 62.31 -21.62
CA LYS A 213 29.01 61.54 -20.37
C LYS A 213 28.67 62.37 -19.13
N ARG A 214 29.26 63.56 -18.99
CA ARG A 214 29.03 64.45 -17.84
C ARG A 214 27.60 64.98 -17.79
N HIS A 215 27.05 65.40 -18.93
CA HIS A 215 25.67 65.91 -19.02
C HIS A 215 24.66 64.77 -18.82
N ILE A 216 24.93 63.58 -19.38
CA ILE A 216 24.08 62.39 -19.19
C ILE A 216 24.03 61.98 -17.72
N PHE A 217 25.19 61.95 -17.05
CA PHE A 217 25.24 61.68 -15.61
C PHE A 217 24.49 62.75 -14.81
N GLN A 218 24.66 64.03 -15.16
CA GLN A 218 23.98 65.14 -14.48
C GLN A 218 22.46 65.05 -14.62
N SER A 219 21.93 64.66 -15.78
CA SER A 219 20.48 64.48 -15.94
C SER A 219 19.93 63.34 -15.07
N MET A 220 20.73 62.32 -14.80
CA MET A 220 20.31 61.18 -13.97
C MET A 220 20.49 61.41 -12.46
N ARG A 221 21.22 62.46 -12.05
CA ARG A 221 21.56 62.74 -10.63
C ARG A 221 20.35 62.80 -9.68
N PRO A 222 19.20 63.40 -10.06
CA PRO A 222 18.01 63.37 -9.21
C PRO A 222 17.55 61.94 -8.92
N VAL A 223 17.48 61.09 -9.95
CA VAL A 223 17.07 59.68 -9.81
C VAL A 223 18.05 58.88 -8.94
N PHE A 224 19.36 59.16 -9.03
CA PHE A 224 20.36 58.61 -8.12
C PHE A 224 20.08 58.97 -6.66
N THR A 225 19.69 60.23 -6.40
CA THR A 225 19.37 60.71 -5.05
C THR A 225 18.12 60.05 -4.52
N ASP A 226 17.04 60.00 -5.31
CA ASP A 226 15.77 59.40 -4.90
C ASP A 226 15.93 57.91 -4.58
N LEU A 227 16.66 57.17 -5.44
CA LEU A 227 16.97 55.76 -5.22
C LEU A 227 17.76 55.55 -3.91
N ALA A 228 18.82 56.33 -3.70
CA ALA A 228 19.65 56.20 -2.49
C ALA A 228 18.86 56.52 -1.22
N GLN A 229 18.01 57.55 -1.26
CA GLN A 229 17.14 57.92 -0.14
C GLN A 229 16.12 56.82 0.16
N GLU A 230 15.51 56.20 -0.86
CA GLU A 230 14.53 55.14 -0.61
C GLU A 230 15.17 53.86 -0.09
N VAL A 231 16.38 53.51 -0.57
CA VAL A 231 17.16 52.42 0.02
C VAL A 231 17.51 52.72 1.48
N GLN A 232 18.00 53.92 1.78
CA GLN A 232 18.34 54.33 3.15
C GLN A 232 17.13 54.28 4.08
N ARG A 233 16.00 54.88 3.65
CA ARG A 233 14.73 54.87 4.39
C ARG A 233 14.28 53.45 4.69
N SER A 234 14.39 52.56 3.71
CA SER A 234 13.98 51.16 3.82
C SER A 234 14.87 50.37 4.78
N LEU A 235 16.19 50.56 4.72
CA LEU A 235 17.13 49.96 5.66
C LEU A 235 16.91 50.49 7.09
N SER A 236 16.73 51.80 7.26
CA SER A 236 16.43 52.40 8.57
C SER A 236 15.13 51.86 9.16
N PHE A 237 14.09 51.69 8.35
CA PHE A 237 12.84 51.07 8.79
C PHE A 237 13.06 49.62 9.24
N TYR A 238 13.84 48.83 8.50
CA TYR A 238 14.16 47.46 8.90
C TYR A 238 14.95 47.42 10.23
N THR A 239 15.96 48.28 10.41
CA THR A 239 16.72 48.36 11.67
C THR A 239 15.85 48.80 12.85
N GLN A 240 14.81 49.62 12.62
CA GLN A 240 13.83 49.95 13.67
C GLN A 240 12.96 48.74 14.04
N LEU A 241 12.58 47.90 13.07
CA LEU A 241 11.85 46.66 13.32
C LEU A 241 12.70 45.58 14.00
N GLN A 242 13.99 45.52 13.68
CA GLN A 242 14.95 44.57 14.24
C GLN A 242 16.20 45.32 14.74
N PRO A 243 16.20 45.85 15.97
CA PRO A 243 17.33 46.61 16.53
C PRO A 243 18.65 45.84 16.57
N ASP A 244 18.60 44.51 16.68
CA ASP A 244 19.78 43.64 16.70
C ASP A 244 20.34 43.31 15.31
N ALA A 245 19.67 43.76 14.24
CA ALA A 245 20.10 43.52 12.88
C ALA A 245 21.37 44.30 12.56
N LYS A 246 22.41 43.59 12.09
CA LYS A 246 23.66 44.19 11.64
C LYS A 246 23.85 43.89 10.16
N ILE A 247 23.45 44.84 9.33
CA ILE A 247 23.65 44.74 7.87
C ILE A 247 25.08 45.15 7.56
N THR A 248 25.94 44.18 7.26
CA THR A 248 27.37 44.41 6.99
C THR A 248 27.71 44.39 5.51
N ARG A 249 26.82 43.84 4.67
CA ARG A 249 27.04 43.65 3.24
C ARG A 249 25.88 44.20 2.45
N VAL A 250 26.19 44.94 1.38
CA VAL A 250 25.21 45.35 0.37
C VAL A 250 25.60 44.74 -0.97
N ILE A 251 24.68 44.05 -1.63
CA ILE A 251 24.89 43.41 -2.94
C ILE A 251 23.91 44.04 -3.93
N GLY A 252 24.44 44.59 -5.01
CA GLY A 252 23.68 45.17 -6.11
C GLY A 252 23.56 44.22 -7.30
N ILE A 253 22.34 43.97 -7.75
CA ILE A 253 22.02 43.17 -8.94
C ILE A 253 21.00 43.88 -9.84
N GLY A 254 20.84 43.37 -11.06
CA GLY A 254 20.00 43.98 -12.09
C GLY A 254 20.81 44.89 -13.02
N SER A 255 20.33 45.04 -14.25
CA SER A 255 21.04 45.77 -15.32
C SER A 255 21.34 47.23 -14.99
N THR A 256 20.59 47.85 -14.08
CA THR A 256 20.82 49.26 -13.71
C THR A 256 22.15 49.46 -12.97
N PHE A 257 22.72 48.41 -12.33
CA PHE A 257 24.08 48.46 -11.77
C PHE A 257 25.20 48.55 -12.81
N ARG A 258 24.88 48.52 -14.11
CA ARG A 258 25.82 48.87 -15.19
C ARG A 258 25.98 50.38 -15.37
N LEU A 259 25.10 51.20 -14.80
CA LEU A 259 25.21 52.64 -14.90
C LEU A 259 26.48 53.14 -14.21
N ILE A 260 27.23 53.96 -14.94
CA ILE A 260 28.44 54.58 -14.43
C ILE A 260 28.13 55.40 -13.17
N GLY A 261 28.93 55.21 -12.13
CA GLY A 261 28.81 55.95 -10.89
C GLY A 261 27.71 55.48 -9.94
N LEU A 262 26.76 54.61 -10.34
CA LEU A 262 25.68 54.15 -9.46
C LEU A 262 26.22 53.49 -8.19
N ARG A 263 27.08 52.48 -8.36
CA ARG A 263 27.70 51.75 -7.26
C ARG A 263 28.42 52.70 -6.29
N LYS A 264 29.26 53.59 -6.83
CA LYS A 264 30.01 54.58 -6.03
C LYS A 264 29.07 55.53 -5.29
N TYR A 265 28.01 55.99 -5.95
CA TYR A 265 27.03 56.90 -5.37
C TYR A 265 26.29 56.24 -4.21
N LEU A 266 25.79 55.00 -4.40
CA LEU A 266 25.14 54.23 -3.35
C LEU A 266 26.11 53.95 -2.18
N SER A 267 27.36 53.57 -2.45
CA SER A 267 28.34 53.36 -1.38
C SER A 267 28.60 54.60 -0.54
N GLN A 268 28.66 55.78 -1.17
CA GLN A 268 28.86 57.04 -0.46
C GLN A 268 27.63 57.44 0.37
N GLN A 269 26.42 57.27 -0.17
CA GLN A 269 25.18 57.65 0.53
C GLN A 269 24.83 56.67 1.66
N LEU A 270 25.04 55.37 1.45
CA LEU A 270 24.73 54.34 2.44
C LEU A 270 25.86 54.13 3.45
N GLN A 271 27.04 54.74 3.23
CA GLN A 271 28.25 54.52 4.03
C GLN A 271 28.62 53.04 4.17
N ALA A 272 28.38 52.26 3.10
CA ALA A 272 28.60 50.82 3.07
C ALA A 272 29.25 50.40 1.75
N ASP A 273 30.03 49.32 1.77
CA ASP A 273 30.54 48.74 0.52
C ASP A 273 29.40 48.06 -0.23
N VAL A 274 29.15 48.53 -1.44
CA VAL A 274 28.12 47.98 -2.33
C VAL A 274 28.85 47.10 -3.33
N LEU A 275 28.75 45.79 -3.14
CA LEU A 275 29.32 44.80 -4.04
C LEU A 275 28.40 44.61 -5.24
N ARG A 276 28.97 44.28 -6.40
CA ARG A 276 28.18 43.92 -7.59
C ARG A 276 28.04 42.40 -7.64
N GLY A 277 26.81 41.89 -7.73
CA GLY A 277 26.51 40.46 -7.83
C GLY A 277 26.58 39.95 -9.28
N ASP A 278 27.67 40.21 -9.97
CA ASP A 278 27.87 39.89 -11.39
C ASP A 278 28.53 38.54 -11.65
N ARG A 279 28.79 37.74 -10.61
CA ARG A 279 29.39 36.42 -10.76
C ARG A 279 28.80 35.46 -9.72
N PHE A 280 28.33 34.32 -10.19
CA PHE A 280 27.86 33.23 -9.34
C PHE A 280 29.04 32.31 -8.98
N ARG A 281 29.06 31.79 -7.76
CA ARG A 281 30.09 30.89 -7.24
C ARG A 281 29.81 29.42 -7.53
N ARG A 282 28.53 29.04 -7.49
CA ARG A 282 28.07 27.65 -7.68
C ARG A 282 27.54 27.40 -9.09
N LEU A 283 27.15 28.46 -9.81
CA LEU A 283 26.67 28.37 -11.19
C LEU A 283 27.78 28.76 -12.17
N ALA A 284 28.20 27.81 -12.99
CA ALA A 284 29.17 28.01 -14.05
C ALA A 284 28.66 27.45 -15.39
N VAL A 285 29.17 28.07 -16.46
CA VAL A 285 28.97 27.68 -17.86
C VAL A 285 30.34 27.47 -18.45
N GLU A 286 30.59 26.29 -19.01
CA GLU A 286 31.86 25.95 -19.62
C GLU A 286 31.81 26.18 -21.13
N GLY A 287 32.96 26.52 -21.73
CA GLY A 287 33.11 26.62 -23.17
C GLY A 287 32.77 28.00 -23.76
N PRO A 288 32.49 28.08 -25.07
CA PRO A 288 32.37 29.34 -25.80
C PRO A 288 31.30 30.30 -25.28
N ALA A 289 30.25 29.78 -24.63
CA ALA A 289 29.13 30.55 -24.13
C ALA A 289 29.39 31.22 -22.75
N GLU A 290 30.55 30.99 -22.14
CA GLU A 290 30.90 31.58 -20.84
C GLU A 290 30.90 33.12 -20.89
N ALA A 291 31.49 33.71 -21.92
CA ALA A 291 31.56 35.17 -22.05
C ALA A 291 30.16 35.80 -22.14
N ASP A 292 29.26 35.19 -22.93
CA ASP A 292 27.88 35.64 -23.07
C ASP A 292 27.11 35.50 -21.75
N PHE A 293 27.32 34.40 -21.01
CA PHE A 293 26.72 34.18 -19.71
C PHE A 293 27.18 35.24 -18.69
N GLN A 294 28.49 35.47 -18.58
CA GLN A 294 29.06 36.49 -17.70
C GLN A 294 28.58 37.89 -18.09
N SER A 295 28.39 38.14 -19.39
CA SER A 295 27.86 39.41 -19.86
C SER A 295 26.42 39.66 -19.41
N ALA A 296 25.64 38.62 -19.10
CA ALA A 296 24.23 38.66 -18.72
C ALA A 296 23.95 38.32 -17.24
N SER A 297 24.97 37.88 -16.50
CA SER A 297 24.88 37.39 -15.10
C SER A 297 24.05 38.26 -14.16
N LEU A 298 24.19 39.58 -14.23
CA LEU A 298 23.44 40.55 -13.41
C LEU A 298 21.92 40.44 -13.54
N ASN A 299 21.41 39.84 -14.62
CA ASN A 299 19.98 39.65 -14.87
C ASN A 299 19.51 38.21 -14.59
N PHE A 300 20.42 37.29 -14.28
CA PHE A 300 20.09 35.88 -14.11
C PHE A 300 19.74 35.47 -12.69
N ALA A 301 19.92 36.34 -11.69
CA ALA A 301 19.61 35.99 -10.30
C ALA A 301 18.15 35.49 -10.15
N THR A 302 17.18 36.16 -10.76
CA THR A 302 15.77 35.71 -10.74
C THR A 302 15.61 34.34 -11.41
N ALA A 303 16.13 34.18 -12.62
CA ALA A 303 16.02 32.92 -13.38
C ALA A 303 16.72 31.76 -12.67
N TYR A 304 17.87 32.01 -12.06
CA TYR A 304 18.62 31.03 -11.28
C TYR A 304 17.84 30.59 -10.04
N GLY A 305 17.24 31.53 -9.31
CA GLY A 305 16.40 31.20 -8.15
C GLY A 305 15.16 30.39 -8.50
N LEU A 306 14.51 30.71 -9.62
CA LEU A 306 13.39 29.94 -10.16
C LEU A 306 13.82 28.53 -10.57
N ALA A 307 14.99 28.38 -11.21
CA ALA A 307 15.54 27.09 -11.57
C ALA A 307 15.82 26.22 -10.32
N LEU A 308 16.42 26.80 -9.27
CA LEU A 308 16.63 26.13 -7.99
C LEU A 308 15.31 25.66 -7.37
N GLN A 309 14.26 26.48 -7.44
CA GLN A 309 12.94 26.09 -6.97
C GLN A 309 12.34 24.94 -7.78
N GLY A 310 12.50 24.97 -9.11
CA GLY A 310 12.14 23.85 -9.99
C GLY A 310 12.86 22.55 -9.62
N LEU A 311 14.10 22.64 -9.14
CA LEU A 311 14.92 21.52 -8.69
C LEU A 311 14.65 21.09 -7.23
N GLY A 312 13.90 21.88 -6.45
CA GLY A 312 13.65 21.61 -5.02
C GLY A 312 14.78 22.05 -4.09
N GLU A 313 15.66 22.95 -4.55
CA GLU A 313 16.84 23.45 -3.83
C GLU A 313 16.65 24.90 -3.33
N ALA A 314 15.42 25.42 -3.40
CA ALA A 314 15.11 26.77 -2.96
C ALA A 314 15.01 26.89 -1.44
N ALA A 315 15.48 28.01 -0.88
CA ALA A 315 15.33 28.31 0.55
C ALA A 315 13.88 28.68 0.92
N ILE A 316 13.18 29.38 0.02
CA ILE A 316 11.76 29.69 0.12
C ILE A 316 11.05 29.05 -1.05
N ASP A 317 10.17 28.08 -0.78
CA ASP A 317 9.46 27.29 -1.81
C ASP A 317 7.98 27.70 -1.96
N ALA A 318 7.67 28.99 -1.78
CA ALA A 318 6.33 29.51 -2.01
C ALA A 318 5.91 29.38 -3.48
N ASN A 319 4.69 28.91 -3.74
CA ASN A 319 4.16 28.72 -5.10
C ASN A 319 2.74 29.28 -5.24
N LEU A 320 2.59 30.28 -6.11
CA LEU A 320 1.32 30.97 -6.39
C LEU A 320 0.57 30.40 -7.59
N VAL A 321 0.97 29.24 -8.11
CA VAL A 321 0.16 28.52 -9.11
C VAL A 321 -1.07 27.92 -8.41
N PRO A 322 -2.30 28.16 -8.90
CA PRO A 322 -3.50 27.61 -8.27
C PRO A 322 -3.44 26.09 -8.17
N THR A 323 -3.90 25.55 -7.03
CA THR A 323 -3.80 24.11 -6.76
C THR A 323 -4.57 23.27 -7.78
N GLU A 324 -5.59 23.84 -8.41
CA GLU A 324 -6.39 23.26 -9.49
C GLU A 324 -5.52 23.01 -10.73
N VAL A 325 -4.67 23.98 -11.09
CA VAL A 325 -3.75 23.89 -12.23
C VAL A 325 -2.67 22.84 -11.97
N ILE A 326 -2.14 22.78 -10.73
CA ILE A 326 -1.17 21.76 -10.32
C ILE A 326 -1.81 20.36 -10.29
N ARG A 327 -3.02 20.21 -9.76
CA ARG A 327 -3.74 18.92 -9.71
C ARG A 327 -4.06 18.41 -11.11
N ALA A 328 -4.56 19.28 -11.99
CA ALA A 328 -4.75 18.95 -13.40
C ALA A 328 -3.42 18.52 -14.06
N ALA A 329 -2.28 19.05 -13.60
CA ALA A 329 -0.94 18.67 -14.05
C ALA A 329 -0.60 17.25 -13.71
N MET A 330 -0.69 16.96 -12.42
CA MET A 330 -0.36 15.66 -11.88
C MET A 330 -1.25 14.60 -12.52
N TRP A 331 -2.53 14.89 -12.75
CA TRP A 331 -3.43 13.98 -13.43
C TRP A 331 -3.00 13.70 -14.87
N LYS A 332 -2.80 14.73 -15.69
CA LYS A 332 -2.37 14.57 -17.10
C LYS A 332 -1.04 13.82 -17.21
N ARG A 333 -0.08 14.11 -16.32
CA ARG A 333 1.24 13.45 -16.28
C ARG A 333 1.15 11.99 -15.85
N LYS A 334 0.28 11.65 -14.90
CA LYS A 334 0.10 10.28 -14.40
C LYS A 334 -0.86 9.44 -15.24
N THR A 335 -1.71 10.06 -16.06
CA THR A 335 -2.67 9.38 -16.95
C THR A 335 -2.03 8.24 -17.76
N PRO A 336 -0.89 8.41 -18.46
CA PRO A 336 -0.29 7.30 -19.21
C PRO A 336 0.14 6.13 -18.30
N VAL A 337 0.63 6.41 -17.09
CA VAL A 337 0.99 5.37 -16.11
C VAL A 337 -0.25 4.62 -15.65
N PHE A 338 -1.33 5.33 -15.33
CA PHE A 338 -2.59 4.71 -14.94
C PHE A 338 -3.22 3.89 -16.07
N VAL A 339 -3.20 4.38 -17.31
CA VAL A 339 -3.69 3.64 -18.48
C VAL A 339 -2.86 2.36 -18.70
N THR A 340 -1.54 2.45 -18.58
CA THR A 340 -0.63 1.29 -18.71
C THR A 340 -0.90 0.27 -17.60
N ALA A 341 -1.02 0.73 -16.35
CA ALA A 341 -1.34 -0.14 -15.22
C ALA A 341 -2.70 -0.82 -15.40
N ALA A 342 -3.72 -0.08 -15.82
CA ALA A 342 -5.05 -0.63 -16.09
C ALA A 342 -5.01 -1.67 -17.23
N ALA A 343 -4.29 -1.41 -18.32
CA ALA A 343 -4.12 -2.37 -19.41
C ALA A 343 -3.43 -3.66 -18.93
N LEU A 344 -2.38 -3.54 -18.10
CA LEU A 344 -1.71 -4.69 -17.49
C LEU A 344 -2.64 -5.48 -16.56
N SER A 345 -3.45 -4.80 -15.74
CA SER A 345 -4.43 -5.46 -14.88
C SER A 345 -5.50 -6.20 -15.69
N ILE A 346 -5.99 -5.62 -16.78
CA ILE A 346 -6.94 -6.26 -17.70
C ILE A 346 -6.29 -7.49 -18.36
N ALA A 347 -5.04 -7.37 -18.83
CA ALA A 347 -4.32 -8.47 -19.45
C ALA A 347 -4.05 -9.62 -18.47
N ALA A 348 -3.62 -9.30 -17.24
CA ALA A 348 -3.43 -10.28 -16.18
C ALA A 348 -4.76 -10.98 -15.82
N GLY A 349 -5.84 -10.20 -15.68
CA GLY A 349 -7.18 -10.72 -15.49
C GLY A 349 -7.59 -11.67 -16.63
N ALA A 350 -7.44 -11.27 -17.89
CA ALA A 350 -7.71 -12.11 -19.06
C ALA A 350 -6.87 -13.40 -19.05
N ALA A 351 -5.59 -13.33 -18.68
CA ALA A 351 -4.72 -14.50 -18.58
C ALA A 351 -5.21 -15.53 -17.56
N THR A 352 -5.86 -15.10 -16.46
CA THR A 352 -6.45 -16.04 -15.49
C THR A 352 -7.57 -16.90 -16.08
N PHE A 353 -8.23 -16.47 -17.15
CA PHE A 353 -9.26 -17.25 -17.83
C PHE A 353 -8.69 -18.22 -18.88
N VAL A 354 -7.46 -17.98 -19.38
CA VAL A 354 -6.82 -18.82 -20.41
C VAL A 354 -6.47 -20.20 -19.85
N GLY A 355 -5.92 -20.29 -18.64
CA GLY A 355 -5.55 -21.57 -18.02
C GLY A 355 -6.73 -22.53 -17.85
N PRO A 356 -7.82 -22.12 -17.16
CA PRO A 356 -9.02 -22.94 -16.99
C PRO A 356 -9.70 -23.30 -18.31
N THR A 357 -9.76 -22.40 -19.29
CA THR A 357 -10.39 -22.68 -20.59
C THR A 357 -9.58 -23.67 -21.42
N LEU A 358 -8.24 -23.54 -21.46
CA LEU A 358 -7.37 -24.53 -22.08
C LEU A 358 -7.44 -25.88 -21.37
N THR A 359 -7.53 -25.89 -20.04
CA THR A 359 -7.66 -27.11 -19.25
C THR A 359 -9.01 -27.78 -19.51
N ALA A 360 -10.11 -27.02 -19.56
CA ALA A 360 -11.42 -27.54 -19.92
C ALA A 360 -11.43 -28.13 -21.35
N ALA A 361 -10.81 -27.45 -22.32
CA ALA A 361 -10.66 -27.96 -23.68
C ALA A 361 -9.83 -29.25 -23.73
N ARG A 362 -8.74 -29.34 -22.96
CA ARG A 362 -7.92 -30.56 -22.83
C ARG A 362 -8.70 -31.71 -22.19
N VAL A 363 -9.44 -31.45 -21.11
CA VAL A 363 -10.31 -32.45 -20.46
C VAL A 363 -11.38 -32.94 -21.43
N GLU A 364 -11.99 -32.05 -22.20
CA GLU A 364 -13.00 -32.42 -23.20
C GLU A 364 -12.39 -33.27 -24.33
N SER A 365 -11.17 -32.96 -24.75
CA SER A 365 -10.43 -33.79 -25.70
C SER A 365 -10.03 -35.15 -25.11
N ALA A 366 -9.68 -35.22 -23.83
CA ALA A 366 -9.31 -36.45 -23.13
C ALA A 366 -10.51 -37.39 -22.88
N LYS A 367 -11.74 -36.87 -22.76
CA LYS A 367 -12.97 -37.70 -22.75
C LYS A 367 -13.17 -38.49 -24.05
N ARG A 368 -12.48 -38.12 -25.14
CA ARG A 368 -12.53 -38.85 -26.41
C ARG A 368 -11.55 -40.03 -26.44
N ASP A 369 -10.69 -40.16 -25.44
CA ASP A 369 -9.77 -41.29 -25.27
C ASP A 369 -10.55 -42.59 -24.94
N PRO A 370 -10.26 -43.72 -25.62
CA PRO A 370 -10.90 -45.01 -25.36
C PRO A 370 -10.88 -45.45 -23.89
N ALA A 371 -9.78 -45.20 -23.17
CA ALA A 371 -9.62 -45.61 -21.77
C ALA A 371 -10.54 -44.83 -20.82
N VAL A 372 -10.82 -43.55 -21.13
CA VAL A 372 -11.70 -42.70 -20.31
C VAL A 372 -13.18 -43.06 -20.52
N ARG A 373 -13.55 -43.56 -21.70
CA ARG A 373 -14.91 -44.07 -21.97
C ARG A 373 -15.24 -45.30 -21.13
N GLU A 374 -14.28 -46.20 -20.94
CA GLU A 374 -14.44 -47.39 -20.10
C GLU A 374 -14.68 -47.01 -18.63
N VAL A 375 -13.91 -46.06 -18.10
CA VAL A 375 -14.10 -45.54 -16.75
C VAL A 375 -15.45 -44.83 -16.58
N GLN A 376 -15.93 -44.09 -17.59
CA GLN A 376 -17.27 -43.51 -17.56
C GLN A 376 -18.39 -44.55 -17.63
N GLN A 377 -18.22 -45.62 -18.41
CA GLN A 377 -19.15 -46.75 -18.43
C GLN A 377 -19.22 -47.42 -17.05
N VAL A 378 -18.08 -47.67 -16.41
CA VAL A 378 -18.03 -48.24 -15.04
C VAL A 378 -18.68 -47.30 -14.03
N LYS A 379 -18.44 -45.98 -14.10
CA LYS A 379 -19.08 -44.99 -13.22
C LYS A 379 -20.60 -44.92 -13.43
N SER A 380 -21.06 -44.96 -14.67
CA SER A 380 -22.51 -44.98 -14.99
C SER A 380 -23.19 -46.28 -14.55
N THR A 381 -22.46 -47.40 -14.59
CA THR A 381 -22.92 -48.69 -14.08
C THR A 381 -22.99 -48.66 -12.55
N GLY A 382 -21.97 -48.10 -11.89
CA GLY A 382 -21.95 -47.89 -10.44
C GLY A 382 -23.05 -46.93 -9.96
N SER A 383 -23.35 -45.86 -10.70
CA SER A 383 -24.45 -44.96 -10.36
C SER A 383 -25.81 -45.62 -10.58
N ARG A 384 -26.01 -46.39 -11.66
CA ARG A 384 -27.24 -47.20 -11.85
C ARG A 384 -27.43 -48.21 -10.74
N LEU A 385 -26.37 -48.90 -10.32
CA LEU A 385 -26.40 -49.82 -9.19
C LEU A 385 -26.73 -49.09 -7.89
N ARG A 386 -26.18 -47.90 -7.65
CA ARG A 386 -26.48 -47.08 -6.46
C ARG A 386 -27.92 -46.57 -6.47
N SER A 387 -28.42 -46.12 -7.61
CA SER A 387 -29.82 -45.69 -7.77
C SER A 387 -30.79 -46.85 -7.60
N ALA A 388 -30.47 -48.03 -8.17
CA ALA A 388 -31.24 -49.26 -7.95
C ALA A 388 -31.20 -49.68 -6.47
N TRP A 389 -30.05 -49.54 -5.80
CA TRP A 389 -29.92 -49.80 -4.37
C TRP A 389 -30.76 -48.84 -3.53
N GLN A 390 -30.78 -47.55 -3.87
CA GLN A 390 -31.62 -46.54 -3.21
C GLN A 390 -33.12 -46.76 -3.46
N GLU A 391 -33.50 -47.20 -4.65
CA GLU A 391 -34.89 -47.53 -4.98
C GLU A 391 -35.36 -48.80 -4.24
N ILE A 392 -34.49 -49.81 -4.12
CA ILE A 392 -34.73 -51.03 -3.33
C ILE A 392 -34.78 -50.69 -1.82
N SER A 393 -33.97 -49.73 -1.37
CA SER A 393 -33.94 -49.24 0.02
C SER A 393 -35.18 -48.43 0.40
N GLN A 394 -35.78 -47.69 -0.54
CA GLN A 394 -37.01 -46.94 -0.27
C GLN A 394 -38.29 -47.78 -0.37
N LYS A 395 -38.28 -48.88 -1.14
CA LYS A 395 -39.46 -49.76 -1.31
C LYS A 395 -39.55 -50.88 -0.26
N THR A 396 -38.55 -51.05 0.59
CA THR A 396 -38.54 -52.08 1.63
C THR A 396 -38.30 -51.40 2.97
N GLN A 397 -39.31 -51.33 3.85
CA GLN A 397 -39.11 -50.99 5.25
C GLN A 397 -37.91 -51.80 5.75
N VAL A 398 -36.87 -51.10 6.19
CA VAL A 398 -35.59 -51.67 6.63
C VAL A 398 -35.87 -52.55 7.84
N GLY A 399 -36.17 -53.81 7.56
CA GLY A 399 -36.37 -54.85 8.54
C GLY A 399 -35.03 -55.24 9.13
N PHE A 400 -35.08 -55.67 10.39
CA PHE A 400 -34.03 -56.14 11.30
C PHE A 400 -32.83 -56.92 10.71
N MET A 401 -32.87 -57.40 9.47
CA MET A 401 -31.73 -58.01 8.75
C MET A 401 -30.59 -57.04 8.43
N ALA A 402 -30.88 -55.80 7.99
CA ALA A 402 -29.81 -54.87 7.62
C ALA A 402 -29.03 -54.36 8.84
N GLU A 403 -29.72 -54.20 9.98
CA GLU A 403 -29.13 -53.81 11.25
C GLU A 403 -28.33 -54.96 11.90
N ASN A 404 -28.78 -56.21 11.73
CA ASN A 404 -28.06 -57.39 12.22
C ASN A 404 -26.77 -57.68 11.43
N VAL A 405 -26.73 -57.40 10.12
CA VAL A 405 -25.49 -57.53 9.33
C VAL A 405 -24.47 -56.46 9.70
N LEU A 406 -24.91 -55.24 10.03
CA LEU A 406 -24.02 -54.18 10.49
C LEU A 406 -23.48 -54.46 11.90
N ARG A 407 -24.30 -55.00 12.81
CA ARG A 407 -23.88 -55.38 14.17
C ARG A 407 -22.91 -56.56 14.24
N LEU A 408 -22.90 -57.44 13.22
CA LEU A 408 -21.88 -58.51 13.08
C LEU A 408 -20.45 -57.96 12.89
N PHE A 409 -20.29 -56.70 12.47
CA PHE A 409 -18.99 -56.05 12.33
C PHE A 409 -18.61 -55.18 13.54
N GLU A 410 -19.53 -54.88 14.45
CA GLU A 410 -19.34 -53.87 15.50
C GLU A 410 -18.52 -54.34 16.72
N ARG A 411 -18.28 -55.65 16.92
CA ARG A 411 -17.43 -56.14 18.03
C ARG A 411 -16.62 -57.40 17.68
N ARG A 412 -15.69 -57.26 16.73
CA ARG A 412 -14.74 -58.33 16.34
C ARG A 412 -13.77 -58.75 17.47
N ASP A 413 -13.62 -57.93 18.49
CA ASP A 413 -12.79 -58.17 19.68
C ASP A 413 -13.39 -59.21 20.64
N LEU A 414 -14.72 -59.37 20.66
CA LEU A 414 -15.41 -60.32 21.55
C LEU A 414 -14.95 -61.77 21.38
N PHE A 415 -14.76 -62.21 20.13
CA PHE A 415 -14.32 -63.58 19.85
C PHE A 415 -12.92 -63.86 20.40
N ALA A 416 -12.04 -62.85 20.39
CA ALA A 416 -10.69 -62.99 20.96
C ALA A 416 -10.72 -63.18 22.49
N HIS A 417 -11.64 -62.51 23.18
CA HIS A 417 -11.86 -62.70 24.62
C HIS A 417 -12.44 -64.10 24.92
N LEU A 418 -13.44 -64.55 24.17
CA LEU A 418 -14.06 -65.87 24.37
C LEU A 418 -13.08 -67.03 24.13
N VAL A 419 -12.26 -66.94 23.08
CA VAL A 419 -11.22 -67.95 22.81
C VAL A 419 -10.15 -67.96 23.91
N ARG A 420 -9.72 -66.78 24.38
CA ARG A 420 -8.75 -66.67 25.48
C ARG A 420 -9.28 -67.31 26.76
N ASP A 421 -10.50 -66.97 27.15
CA ASP A 421 -11.13 -67.51 28.36
C ASP A 421 -11.28 -69.02 28.30
N THR A 422 -11.70 -69.54 27.15
CA THR A 422 -11.83 -70.97 26.96
C THR A 422 -10.47 -71.64 27.15
N ALA A 423 -9.40 -71.06 26.61
CA ALA A 423 -8.04 -71.57 26.78
C ALA A 423 -7.55 -71.50 28.24
N GLU A 424 -7.76 -70.38 28.94
CA GLU A 424 -7.40 -70.20 30.35
C GLU A 424 -8.16 -71.18 31.26
N MET A 425 -9.45 -71.37 30.99
CA MET A 425 -10.29 -72.32 31.70
C MET A 425 -9.84 -73.77 31.51
N ILE A 426 -9.51 -74.19 30.29
CA ILE A 426 -8.99 -75.54 30.00
C ILE A 426 -7.62 -75.73 30.67
N ALA A 427 -6.79 -74.69 30.72
CA ALA A 427 -5.48 -74.75 31.35
C ALA A 427 -5.51 -75.02 32.87
N THR A 428 -6.67 -74.88 33.53
CA THR A 428 -6.83 -75.26 34.95
C THR A 428 -6.72 -76.77 35.21
N ALA A 429 -6.81 -77.60 34.17
CA ALA A 429 -6.64 -79.05 34.25
C ALA A 429 -6.00 -79.58 32.95
N PRO A 430 -4.69 -79.37 32.75
CA PRO A 430 -4.01 -79.69 31.50
C PRO A 430 -3.95 -81.22 31.28
N PRO A 431 -4.03 -81.70 30.02
CA PRO A 431 -4.12 -83.13 29.69
C PRO A 431 -2.91 -83.96 30.14
N THR A 432 -1.80 -83.30 30.49
CA THR A 432 -0.56 -83.93 30.98
C THR A 432 -0.61 -84.33 32.46
N GLU A 433 -1.58 -83.82 33.23
CA GLU A 433 -1.74 -84.15 34.64
C GLU A 433 -2.71 -85.33 34.86
N PRO A 434 -2.56 -86.12 35.95
CA PRO A 434 -3.51 -87.17 36.29
C PRO A 434 -4.94 -86.61 36.43
N GLY A 435 -5.78 -86.90 35.44
CA GLY A 435 -7.15 -86.38 35.34
C GLY A 435 -7.32 -85.12 34.48
N GLY A 436 -6.31 -84.67 33.73
CA GLY A 436 -6.47 -83.56 32.80
C GLY A 436 -7.56 -83.77 31.74
N PHE A 437 -8.03 -82.67 31.14
CA PHE A 437 -9.04 -82.70 30.07
C PHE A 437 -8.40 -82.63 28.68
N SER A 438 -8.89 -83.48 27.76
CA SER A 438 -8.71 -83.29 26.32
C SER A 438 -9.98 -82.67 25.74
N VAL A 439 -9.85 -81.59 24.97
CA VAL A 439 -11.01 -80.87 24.40
C VAL A 439 -11.39 -81.51 23.07
N GLN A 440 -12.60 -82.03 23.00
CA GLN A 440 -13.14 -82.68 21.80
C GLN A 440 -13.81 -81.67 20.88
N SER A 441 -14.58 -80.75 21.45
CA SER A 441 -15.19 -79.67 20.68
C SER A 441 -15.55 -78.47 21.55
N VAL A 442 -15.40 -77.27 20.99
CA VAL A 442 -15.96 -76.03 21.53
C VAL A 442 -16.89 -75.44 20.49
N ARG A 443 -18.16 -75.22 20.84
CA ARG A 443 -19.15 -74.56 19.99
C ARG A 443 -19.59 -73.26 20.65
N PHE A 444 -19.62 -72.20 19.86
CA PHE A 444 -20.12 -70.88 20.27
C PHE A 444 -21.37 -70.57 19.43
N ASP A 445 -22.53 -70.57 20.06
CA ASP A 445 -23.80 -70.25 19.42
C ASP A 445 -24.27 -68.88 19.92
N TYR A 446 -24.53 -67.94 19.01
CA TYR A 446 -25.08 -66.64 19.37
C TYR A 446 -26.60 -66.68 19.41
N GLU A 447 -27.17 -66.36 20.55
CA GLU A 447 -28.60 -66.19 20.75
C GLU A 447 -28.96 -64.71 20.75
N THR A 448 -29.90 -64.35 19.88
CA THR A 448 -30.44 -62.98 19.85
C THR A 448 -31.36 -62.75 21.06
N PRO A 449 -31.59 -61.49 21.48
CA PRO A 449 -32.58 -61.14 22.50
C PRO A 449 -33.99 -61.74 22.28
N SER A 450 -34.31 -62.05 21.02
CA SER A 450 -35.58 -62.68 20.61
C SER A 450 -35.64 -64.20 20.82
N GLY A 451 -34.56 -64.85 21.28
CA GLY A 451 -34.48 -66.29 21.51
C GLY A 451 -34.39 -67.13 20.24
N ALA A 452 -34.11 -66.52 19.08
CA ALA A 452 -33.92 -67.23 17.82
C ALA A 452 -32.43 -67.40 17.53
N SER A 453 -31.96 -68.64 17.40
CA SER A 453 -30.67 -68.95 16.79
C SER A 453 -30.76 -68.68 15.28
N PRO A 454 -29.81 -67.94 14.68
CA PRO A 454 -29.81 -67.73 13.24
C PRO A 454 -29.60 -69.10 12.55
N ARG A 455 -30.64 -69.62 11.90
CA ARG A 455 -30.50 -70.78 11.01
C ARG A 455 -29.59 -70.38 9.86
N TRP A 456 -28.39 -70.94 9.83
CA TRP A 456 -27.47 -70.80 8.70
C TRP A 456 -28.14 -71.33 7.44
N ILE A 457 -28.24 -70.49 6.41
CA ILE A 457 -28.68 -70.89 5.09
C ILE A 457 -27.55 -71.74 4.49
N GLU A 458 -27.73 -73.05 4.42
CA GLU A 458 -26.88 -73.91 3.58
C GLU A 458 -27.03 -73.48 2.12
N PRO A 459 -25.93 -73.26 1.37
CA PRO A 459 -26.01 -73.03 -0.06
C PRO A 459 -26.58 -74.27 -0.74
N ARG A 460 -27.83 -74.22 -1.17
CA ARG A 460 -28.43 -75.29 -1.97
C ARG A 460 -27.68 -75.40 -3.29
N ALA A 461 -27.10 -76.57 -3.52
CA ALA A 461 -26.71 -77.02 -4.85
C ALA A 461 -27.92 -76.90 -5.78
N GLN A 462 -27.64 -76.29 -6.93
CA GLN A 462 -28.57 -76.08 -8.03
C GLN A 462 -28.84 -77.44 -8.66
N ASP A 463 -30.05 -77.99 -8.50
CA ASP A 463 -30.60 -78.97 -9.43
C ASP A 463 -32.13 -78.99 -9.36
N GLY A 464 -32.73 -79.20 -10.53
CA GLY A 464 -34.06 -78.73 -10.88
C GLY A 464 -35.27 -79.51 -10.35
N GLY A 465 -36.40 -78.83 -10.44
CA GLY A 465 -37.73 -79.39 -10.73
C GLY A 465 -38.42 -80.20 -9.63
N GLY A 466 -39.52 -79.67 -9.10
CA GLY A 466 -40.59 -80.52 -8.56
C GLY A 466 -41.33 -80.01 -7.33
N ARG A 467 -42.53 -79.48 -7.58
CA ARG A 467 -43.78 -79.52 -6.78
C ARG A 467 -43.69 -79.50 -5.24
N ASP A 468 -44.05 -78.34 -4.74
CA ASP A 468 -44.99 -78.06 -3.64
C ASP A 468 -45.70 -79.27 -3.00
N ARG A 469 -45.35 -79.58 -1.75
CA ARG A 469 -46.20 -80.27 -0.77
C ARG A 469 -45.89 -79.79 0.64
N GLY A 470 -46.87 -79.13 1.26
CA GLY A 470 -46.86 -78.76 2.66
C GLY A 470 -46.88 -79.99 3.58
N GLY A 471 -46.04 -79.94 4.62
CA GLY A 471 -45.98 -80.91 5.70
C GLY A 471 -46.01 -80.19 7.05
N ARG A 472 -47.04 -80.51 7.85
CA ARG A 472 -47.30 -79.98 9.20
C ARG A 472 -46.25 -80.43 10.20
N GLY A 473 -46.17 -79.68 11.29
CA GLY A 473 -45.09 -79.71 12.27
C GLY A 473 -44.91 -81.02 13.06
N ALA A 474 -43.69 -81.16 13.57
CA ALA A 474 -43.34 -82.08 14.64
C ALA A 474 -42.79 -81.23 15.81
N ARG A 475 -43.53 -81.19 16.92
CA ARG A 475 -43.05 -80.65 18.20
C ARG A 475 -42.04 -81.64 18.78
N GLY A 476 -40.76 -81.29 18.74
CA GLY A 476 -39.68 -81.99 19.42
C GLY A 476 -39.63 -81.65 20.91
N ARG A 477 -39.32 -82.66 21.73
CA ARG A 477 -39.25 -82.69 23.20
C ARG A 477 -38.43 -81.54 23.80
N ARG A 478 -38.94 -80.95 24.89
CA ARG A 478 -38.17 -80.07 25.80
C ARG A 478 -37.09 -80.91 26.51
N GLY A 479 -35.84 -80.59 26.26
CA GLY A 479 -34.67 -81.13 26.96
C GLY A 479 -34.10 -80.09 27.93
N ALA A 480 -33.25 -80.54 28.85
CA ALA A 480 -32.72 -79.83 30.03
C ALA A 480 -31.97 -78.48 29.79
N GLY A 481 -32.03 -77.90 28.59
CA GLY A 481 -31.55 -76.54 28.31
C GLY A 481 -32.59 -75.44 28.59
N ASP A 482 -33.88 -75.77 28.70
CA ASP A 482 -34.93 -74.76 28.95
C ASP A 482 -34.82 -74.10 30.35
N ASP A 483 -34.25 -74.79 31.34
CA ASP A 483 -34.11 -74.27 32.72
C ASP A 483 -32.93 -73.26 32.88
N GLN A 484 -32.00 -73.19 31.91
CA GLN A 484 -30.96 -72.14 31.90
C GLN A 484 -31.45 -70.83 31.26
N ALA A 485 -32.48 -70.90 30.39
CA ALA A 485 -33.02 -69.75 29.66
C ALA A 485 -33.73 -68.72 30.56
N GLU A 486 -34.03 -69.06 31.81
CA GLU A 486 -34.63 -68.16 32.80
C GLU A 486 -33.61 -67.22 33.49
N ARG A 487 -32.30 -67.52 33.40
CA ARG A 487 -31.23 -66.73 34.06
C ARG A 487 -30.57 -65.70 33.14
N ILE A 488 -30.95 -65.64 31.86
CA ILE A 488 -30.38 -64.72 30.86
C ILE A 488 -31.24 -63.45 30.77
N ASP A 489 -30.63 -62.28 30.95
CA ASP A 489 -31.30 -61.00 30.72
C ASP A 489 -31.60 -60.81 29.23
N ARG A 490 -32.85 -61.07 28.83
CA ARG A 490 -33.33 -61.01 27.44
C ARG A 490 -33.28 -59.62 26.80
N ARG A 491 -32.80 -58.59 27.51
CA ARG A 491 -32.49 -57.28 26.92
C ARG A 491 -31.21 -57.32 26.07
N PHE A 492 -30.32 -58.29 26.31
CA PHE A 492 -29.05 -58.45 25.60
C PHE A 492 -29.00 -59.78 24.85
N GLY A 493 -28.17 -59.86 23.80
CA GLY A 493 -27.87 -61.15 23.15
C GLY A 493 -26.88 -61.94 23.97
N ALA A 494 -26.95 -63.27 23.90
CA ALA A 494 -26.10 -64.18 24.68
C ALA A 494 -25.26 -65.06 23.75
N PHE A 495 -24.09 -65.50 24.24
CA PHE A 495 -23.36 -66.59 23.62
C PHE A 495 -23.54 -67.84 24.46
N LEU A 496 -24.12 -68.88 23.88
CA LEU A 496 -24.13 -70.22 24.44
C LEU A 496 -22.84 -70.91 24.04
N VAL A 497 -22.00 -71.23 25.03
CA VAL A 497 -20.75 -71.94 24.82
C VAL A 497 -20.92 -73.39 25.25
N THR A 498 -20.84 -74.31 24.30
CA THR A 498 -20.86 -75.75 24.57
C THR A 498 -19.44 -76.29 24.49
N LEU A 499 -18.91 -76.74 25.62
CA LEU A 499 -17.59 -77.36 25.72
C LEU A 499 -17.74 -78.86 25.99
N VAL A 500 -17.17 -79.69 25.11
CA VAL A 500 -17.10 -81.14 25.28
C VAL A 500 -15.65 -81.52 25.59
N VAL A 501 -15.43 -82.09 26.78
CA VAL A 501 -14.13 -82.53 27.26
C VAL A 501 -14.13 -84.02 27.61
N GLU A 502 -13.00 -84.67 27.37
CA GLU A 502 -12.73 -86.05 27.72
C GLU A 502 -11.74 -86.09 28.89
N SER A 503 -12.03 -86.88 29.93
CA SER A 503 -11.14 -87.11 31.07
C SER A 503 -11.11 -88.60 31.44
N GLY A 504 -9.91 -89.08 31.78
CA GLY A 504 -9.67 -90.43 32.29
C GLY A 504 -9.92 -90.59 33.80
N HIS A 505 -10.36 -89.55 34.51
CA HIS A 505 -10.60 -89.58 35.95
C HIS A 505 -11.85 -90.41 36.30
N GLU A 506 -11.80 -91.15 37.43
CA GLU A 506 -12.92 -92.02 37.87
C GLU A 506 -14.17 -91.20 38.21
N ASP A 507 -14.00 -90.04 38.85
CA ASP A 507 -15.08 -89.09 39.16
C ASP A 507 -14.97 -87.82 38.30
N ARG A 508 -15.60 -87.86 37.13
CA ARG A 508 -15.51 -86.79 36.12
C ARG A 508 -16.27 -85.53 36.53
N ILE A 509 -17.40 -85.67 37.22
CA ILE A 509 -18.25 -84.54 37.62
C ILE A 509 -17.57 -83.74 38.74
N ALA A 510 -17.07 -84.41 39.78
CA ALA A 510 -16.37 -83.72 40.87
C ALA A 510 -15.07 -83.05 40.40
N GLN A 511 -14.50 -83.53 39.31
CA GLN A 511 -13.33 -82.92 38.69
C GLN A 511 -13.69 -81.66 37.90
N VAL A 512 -14.72 -81.72 37.04
CA VAL A 512 -15.23 -80.56 36.29
C VAL A 512 -15.69 -79.46 37.26
N ASP A 513 -16.30 -79.81 38.39
CA ASP A 513 -16.72 -78.82 39.39
C ASP A 513 -15.54 -78.12 40.09
N ARG A 514 -14.48 -78.88 40.42
CA ARG A 514 -13.29 -78.34 41.10
C ARG A 514 -12.37 -77.52 40.18
N THR A 515 -12.54 -77.60 38.87
CA THR A 515 -11.68 -76.98 37.85
C THR A 515 -12.47 -75.97 37.03
N ILE A 516 -13.14 -76.42 35.96
CA ILE A 516 -13.88 -75.61 34.99
C ILE A 516 -14.99 -74.79 35.66
N LEU A 517 -15.87 -75.41 36.45
CA LEU A 517 -16.98 -74.66 37.08
C LEU A 517 -16.48 -73.70 38.16
N ARG A 518 -15.39 -74.04 38.86
CA ARG A 518 -14.73 -73.11 39.80
C ARG A 518 -14.22 -71.89 39.06
N TRP A 519 -13.47 -72.08 37.98
CA TRP A 519 -12.94 -70.99 37.17
C TRP A 519 -14.06 -70.06 36.66
N LEU A 520 -15.16 -70.64 36.15
CA LEU A 520 -16.32 -69.89 35.67
C LEU A 520 -17.01 -69.07 36.79
N ARG A 521 -17.06 -69.60 38.03
CA ARG A 521 -17.60 -68.86 39.19
C ARG A 521 -16.68 -67.72 39.63
N GLU A 522 -15.37 -67.94 39.61
CA GLU A 522 -14.37 -66.92 40.00
C GLU A 522 -14.26 -65.78 38.98
N HIS A 523 -14.57 -66.05 37.71
CA HIS A 523 -14.48 -65.08 36.61
C HIS A 523 -15.84 -64.61 36.09
N ALA A 524 -16.91 -64.81 36.88
CA ALA A 524 -18.29 -64.50 36.49
C ALA A 524 -18.50 -63.02 36.12
N GLU A 525 -17.91 -62.11 36.90
CA GLU A 525 -17.93 -60.66 36.68
C GLU A 525 -16.49 -60.11 36.76
N ARG A 526 -16.02 -59.48 35.67
CA ARG A 526 -14.67 -58.90 35.61
C ARG A 526 -14.65 -57.66 34.71
N ASP A 527 -13.96 -56.61 35.15
CA ASP A 527 -13.84 -55.34 34.41
C ASP A 527 -13.04 -55.49 33.10
N SER A 528 -12.23 -56.55 32.97
CA SER A 528 -11.37 -56.82 31.82
C SER A 528 -12.09 -57.46 30.63
N ALA A 529 -13.37 -57.81 30.77
CA ALA A 529 -14.17 -58.40 29.70
C ALA A 529 -15.49 -57.66 29.49
N PRO A 530 -15.89 -57.44 28.23
CA PRO A 530 -17.13 -56.74 27.90
C PRO A 530 -18.39 -57.61 28.03
N TYR A 531 -18.34 -58.71 28.79
CA TYR A 531 -19.45 -59.64 29.03
C TYR A 531 -19.41 -60.24 30.45
N THR A 532 -20.57 -60.69 30.91
CA THR A 532 -20.74 -61.44 32.15
C THR A 532 -20.88 -62.92 31.85
N ILE A 533 -20.21 -63.78 32.61
CA ILE A 533 -20.32 -65.24 32.48
C ILE A 533 -21.41 -65.74 33.42
N ILE A 534 -22.33 -66.56 32.90
CA ILE A 534 -23.36 -67.22 33.70
C ILE A 534 -22.96 -68.69 33.85
N PRO A 535 -22.35 -69.11 34.98
CA PRO A 535 -21.91 -70.48 35.16
C PRO A 535 -23.11 -71.45 35.21
N PRO A 536 -23.01 -72.64 34.59
CA PRO A 536 -24.05 -73.65 34.70
C PRO A 536 -24.10 -74.21 36.12
N ALA A 537 -25.27 -74.69 36.55
CA ALA A 537 -25.37 -75.48 37.78
C ALA A 537 -24.59 -76.80 37.61
N ALA A 538 -24.00 -77.34 38.69
CA ALA A 538 -23.25 -78.59 38.63
C ALA A 538 -24.09 -79.77 38.08
N GLU A 539 -25.40 -79.74 38.33
CA GLU A 539 -26.40 -80.70 37.86
C GLU A 539 -26.66 -80.64 36.34
N ALA A 540 -26.29 -79.53 35.68
CA ALA A 540 -26.42 -79.36 34.23
C ALA A 540 -25.25 -79.93 33.43
N VAL A 541 -24.21 -80.47 34.11
CA VAL A 541 -23.09 -81.17 33.45
C VAL A 541 -23.53 -82.59 33.11
N GLY A 542 -23.78 -82.86 31.83
CA GLY A 542 -24.12 -84.19 31.33
C GLY A 542 -22.88 -85.07 31.09
N ILE A 543 -23.01 -86.38 31.33
CA ILE A 543 -22.04 -87.39 30.87
C ILE A 543 -22.62 -88.09 29.66
N GLU A 544 -21.93 -88.03 28.53
CA GLU A 544 -22.26 -88.80 27.33
C GLU A 544 -21.32 -90.00 27.20
N GLN A 545 -21.86 -91.20 26.94
CA GLN A 545 -21.03 -92.37 26.66
C GLN A 545 -20.45 -92.25 25.25
N ALA A 546 -19.13 -92.44 25.10
CA ALA A 546 -18.46 -92.37 23.81
C ALA A 546 -19.08 -93.38 22.82
N ARG A 547 -19.71 -92.89 21.74
CA ARG A 547 -20.11 -93.73 20.60
C ARG A 547 -18.85 -94.19 19.85
N PRO A 548 -18.76 -95.47 19.44
CA PRO A 548 -17.65 -95.91 18.61
C PRO A 548 -17.66 -95.19 17.25
N PRO A 549 -16.49 -94.92 16.65
CA PRO A 549 -16.40 -94.18 15.40
C PRO A 549 -17.02 -95.00 14.26
N GLY A 550 -18.08 -94.48 13.62
CA GLY A 550 -18.65 -95.07 12.39
C GLY A 550 -20.18 -95.14 12.26
N ALA A 551 -20.97 -94.69 13.23
CA ALA A 551 -22.42 -94.60 13.07
C ALA A 551 -22.84 -93.18 12.60
N GLY A 552 -23.43 -93.08 11.41
CA GLY A 552 -23.99 -91.84 10.85
C GLY A 552 -25.18 -91.28 11.67
N PRO A 553 -25.64 -90.07 11.31
CA PRO A 553 -26.31 -89.12 12.21
C PRO A 553 -27.58 -89.63 12.91
#